data_AF-A0A6P2LYS1-F1
#
_entry.id   AF-A0A6P2LYS1-F1
#
_cell.length_a   1.000
_cell.length_b   1.000
_cell.length_c   1.000
_cell.angle_alpha   90.00
_cell.angle_beta   90.00
_cell.angle_gamma   90.00
#
_symmetry.space_group_name_H-M   'P 1'
#
loop_
_entity.id
_entity.type
_entity.pdbx_description
1 polymer ?
#
loop_
_entity_poly.entity_id
_entity_poly.type
_entity_poly.pdbx_seq_one_letter_code
_entity_poly.pdbx_strand_id
1 'polypeptide(L)' 'MCPGFVRTPLVDKQIPEQAKELGISEEEVVKKVMLGNTVDGVFTTVQDVAQTVLFLSAFPSAALTGQSFVVSHGWFMQ' A
#
# COMPACT_ATOMS: atom_id res chain seq x y z
N MET A 1 7.81 -2.41 -8.63
CA MET A 1 7.29 -1.91 -7.33
C MET A 1 5.83 -2.27 -7.23
N CYS A 2 5.45 -2.99 -6.19
CA CYS A 2 4.10 -3.52 -5.99
C CYS A 2 3.60 -3.12 -4.59
N PRO A 3 3.13 -1.87 -4.40
CA PRO A 3 2.68 -1.42 -3.10
C PRO A 3 1.30 -1.98 -2.73
N GLY A 4 0.99 -1.96 -1.43
CA GLY A 4 -0.39 -2.11 -0.93
C GLY A 4 -1.18 -0.81 -1.13
N PHE A 5 -2.21 -0.60 -0.30
CA PHE A 5 -2.89 0.70 -0.27
C PHE A 5 -1.94 1.79 0.23
N VAL A 6 -1.64 2.76 -0.65
CA VAL A 6 -0.79 3.89 -0.30
C VAL A 6 -1.64 5.08 0.13
N ARG A 7 -1.38 5.64 1.31
CA ARG A 7 -2.11 6.80 1.83
C ARG A 7 -1.78 8.06 1.03
N THR A 8 -2.56 8.32 -0.01
CA THR A 8 -2.41 9.46 -0.92
C THR A 8 -3.70 10.29 -0.94
N PRO A 9 -3.66 11.55 -1.41
CA PRO A 9 -4.87 12.35 -1.56
C PRO A 9 -5.95 11.71 -2.46
N LEU A 10 -5.58 10.78 -3.34
CA LEU A 10 -6.53 9.98 -4.12
C LEU A 10 -7.27 8.98 -3.23
N VAL A 11 -6.55 8.19 -2.43
CA VAL A 11 -7.14 7.21 -1.51
C VAL A 11 -7.97 7.91 -0.44
N ASP A 12 -7.54 9.08 0.04
CA ASP A 12 -8.28 9.89 1.01
C ASP A 12 -9.65 10.30 0.48
N LYS A 13 -9.74 10.63 -0.82
CA LYS A 13 -11.01 10.96 -1.50
C LYS A 13 -11.88 9.73 -1.76
N GLN A 14 -11.28 8.57 -1.94
CA GLN A 14 -12.01 7.32 -2.22
C GLN A 14 -12.72 6.76 -0.99
N ILE A 15 -12.22 7.00 0.23
CA ILE A 15 -12.85 6.51 1.46
C ILE A 15 -14.33 6.90 1.58
N PRO A 16 -14.70 8.20 1.53
CA PRO A 16 -16.10 8.59 1.68
C PRO A 16 -16.98 8.08 0.53
N GLU A 17 -16.43 7.99 -0.69
CA GLU A 17 -17.13 7.45 -1.85
C GLU A 17 -17.46 5.95 -1.67
N GLN A 18 -16.47 5.17 -1.24
CA GLN A 18 -16.65 3.74 -0.95
C GLN A 18 -17.54 3.50 0.26
N ALA A 19 -17.44 4.33 1.30
CA ALA A 19 -18.30 4.24 2.49
C ALA A 19 -19.77 4.38 2.10
N LYS A 20 -20.06 5.37 1.22
CA LYS A 20 -21.41 5.59 0.68
C LYS A 20 -21.87 4.44 -0.22
N GLU A 21 -21.02 3.94 -1.11
CA GLU A 21 -21.36 2.84 -2.03
C GLU A 21 -21.63 1.53 -1.29
N LEU A 22 -20.82 1.22 -0.28
CA LEU A 22 -20.91 -0.02 0.49
C LEU A 22 -21.88 0.07 1.68
N GLY A 23 -22.37 1.27 2.01
CA GLY A 23 -23.29 1.49 3.13
C GLY A 23 -22.66 1.24 4.51
N ILE A 24 -21.35 1.47 4.64
CA ILE A 24 -20.58 1.27 5.88
C ILE A 24 -19.87 2.57 6.29
N SER A 25 -19.32 2.63 7.51
CA SER A 25 -18.56 3.82 7.95
C SER A 25 -17.21 3.92 7.25
N GLU A 26 -16.66 5.13 7.18
CA GLU A 26 -15.29 5.36 6.65
C GLU A 26 -14.24 4.55 7.40
N GLU A 27 -14.37 4.42 8.72
CA GLU A 27 -13.49 3.59 9.55
C GLU A 27 -13.57 2.10 9.14
N GLU A 28 -14.76 1.61 8.84
CA GLU A 28 -14.98 0.23 8.38
C GLU A 28 -14.43 0.02 6.96
N VAL A 29 -14.52 1.01 6.07
CA VAL A 29 -13.83 0.98 4.77
C VAL A 29 -12.34 0.84 4.98
N VAL A 30 -11.73 1.69 5.81
CA VAL A 30 -10.29 1.63 6.07
C VAL A 30 -9.91 0.26 6.63
N LYS A 31 -10.59 -0.19 7.69
CA LYS A 31 -10.22 -1.39 8.41
C LYS A 31 -10.48 -2.68 7.64
N LYS A 32 -11.62 -2.79 6.97
CA LYS A 32 -12.06 -4.05 6.33
C LYS A 32 -11.81 -4.09 4.84
N VAL A 33 -11.94 -2.97 4.15
CA VAL A 33 -11.80 -2.91 2.68
C VAL A 33 -10.37 -2.56 2.27
N MET A 34 -9.79 -1.52 2.84
CA MET A 34 -8.47 -1.02 2.43
C MET A 34 -7.30 -1.64 3.17
N LEU A 35 -7.49 -2.15 4.39
CA LEU A 35 -6.43 -2.71 5.22
C LEU A 35 -6.72 -4.13 5.70
N GLY A 36 -7.87 -4.69 5.35
CA GLY A 36 -8.34 -5.98 5.88
C GLY A 36 -7.42 -7.17 5.60
N ASN A 37 -6.61 -7.09 4.54
CA ASN A 37 -5.63 -8.12 4.18
C ASN A 37 -4.19 -7.78 4.59
N THR A 38 -3.95 -6.58 5.13
CA THR A 38 -2.64 -6.27 5.71
C THR A 38 -2.46 -7.04 7.02
N VAL A 39 -1.22 -7.38 7.33
CA VAL A 39 -0.88 -8.11 8.56
C VAL A 39 -1.00 -7.20 9.79
N ASP A 40 -0.68 -5.92 9.65
CA ASP A 40 -0.57 -4.97 10.75
C ASP A 40 -1.65 -3.88 10.76
N GLY A 41 -2.52 -3.82 9.74
CA GLY A 41 -3.55 -2.79 9.65
C GLY A 41 -3.00 -1.40 9.34
N VAL A 42 -1.86 -1.29 8.65
CA VAL A 42 -1.19 -0.01 8.36
C VAL A 42 -1.17 0.29 6.87
N PHE A 43 -1.46 1.54 6.51
CA PHE A 43 -1.28 2.01 5.14
C PHE A 43 0.20 2.06 4.78
N THR A 44 0.51 1.65 3.56
CA THR A 44 1.81 2.00 2.97
C THR A 44 1.88 3.52 2.80
N THR A 45 3.02 4.12 3.05
CA THR A 45 3.22 5.57 2.82
C THR A 45 3.97 5.82 1.52
N VAL A 46 3.85 7.03 0.98
CA VAL A 46 4.67 7.48 -0.15
C VAL A 46 6.16 7.40 0.21
N GLN A 47 6.50 7.62 1.48
CA GLN A 47 7.87 7.58 1.96
C GLN A 47 8.44 6.17 1.96
N ASP A 48 7.66 5.15 2.32
CA ASP A 48 8.07 3.73 2.27
C ASP A 48 8.43 3.32 0.84
N VAL A 49 7.59 3.72 -0.12
CA VAL A 49 7.83 3.47 -1.55
C VAL A 49 9.07 4.20 -2.03
N ALA A 50 9.21 5.49 -1.69
CA ALA A 50 10.36 6.29 -2.10
C ALA A 50 11.69 5.76 -1.54
N GLN A 51 11.72 5.37 -0.26
CA GLN A 51 12.91 4.78 0.37
C GLN A 51 13.25 3.43 -0.25
N THR A 52 12.25 2.61 -0.56
CA THR A 52 12.49 1.32 -1.23
C THR A 52 13.09 1.52 -2.63
N VAL A 53 12.55 2.46 -3.41
CA VAL A 53 13.08 2.79 -4.74
C VAL A 53 14.51 3.33 -4.64
N LEU A 54 14.79 4.20 -3.66
CA LEU A 54 16.14 4.71 -3.43
C LEU A 54 17.11 3.56 -3.09
N PHE A 55 16.73 2.67 -2.18
CA PHE A 55 17.52 1.49 -1.83
C PHE A 55 17.84 0.62 -3.05
N LEU A 56 16.83 0.31 -3.88
CA LEU A 56 17.01 -0.48 -5.08
C LEU A 56 17.92 0.22 -6.11
N SER A 57 17.78 1.54 -6.26
CA SER A 57 18.57 2.34 -7.20
C SER A 57 20.03 2.51 -6.76
N ALA A 58 20.27 2.52 -5.44
CA ALA A 58 21.60 2.65 -4.85
C ALA A 58 22.32 1.30 -4.70
N PHE A 59 21.67 0.18 -5.00
CA PHE A 59 22.28 -1.14 -4.89
C PHE A 59 23.49 -1.24 -5.85
N PRO A 60 24.67 -1.71 -5.39
CA PRO A 60 25.94 -1.57 -6.13
C PRO A 60 26.05 -2.47 -7.38
N SER A 61 25.01 -3.22 -7.72
CA SER A 61 24.98 -4.11 -8.87
C SER A 61 23.56 -4.31 -9.42
N ALA A 62 23.44 -4.98 -10.56
CA ALA A 62 22.15 -5.30 -11.18
C ALA A 62 21.50 -6.59 -10.66
N ALA A 63 21.96 -7.16 -9.53
CA ALA A 63 21.48 -8.45 -9.04
C ALA A 63 19.98 -8.45 -8.69
N LEU A 64 19.45 -7.30 -8.24
CA LEU A 64 18.03 -7.12 -7.87
C LEU A 64 17.13 -6.83 -9.10
N THR A 65 17.34 -7.56 -10.20
CA THR A 65 16.62 -7.37 -11.47
C THR A 65 15.51 -8.41 -11.70
N GLY A 66 14.49 -8.03 -12.47
CA GLY A 66 13.37 -8.92 -12.84
C GLY A 66 12.45 -9.33 -11.70
N GLN A 67 12.52 -8.67 -10.54
CA GLN A 67 11.75 -9.02 -9.34
C GLN A 67 10.54 -8.10 -9.13
N SER A 68 9.51 -8.64 -8.48
CA SER A 68 8.40 -7.89 -7.90
C SER A 68 8.73 -7.49 -6.46
N PHE A 69 9.10 -6.23 -6.25
CA PHE A 69 9.32 -5.71 -4.90
C PHE A 69 7.99 -5.31 -4.25
N VAL A 70 7.52 -6.16 -3.34
CA VAL A 70 6.24 -6.01 -2.63
C VAL A 70 6.42 -5.12 -1.39
N VAL A 71 5.71 -3.99 -1.35
CA VAL A 71 5.75 -3.01 -0.24
C VAL A 71 4.33 -2.77 0.24
N SER A 72 3.78 -3.76 0.95
CA SER A 72 2.32 -3.87 1.07
C SER A 72 1.82 -4.15 2.48
N HIS A 73 2.69 -4.13 3.49
CA HIS A 73 2.34 -4.55 4.85
C HIS A 73 1.69 -5.93 4.91
N GLY A 74 2.13 -6.84 4.03
CA GLY A 74 1.63 -8.22 3.96
C GLY A 74 0.27 -8.39 3.27
N TRP A 75 -0.27 -7.35 2.62
CA TRP A 75 -1.46 -7.46 1.76
C TRP A 75 -1.34 -8.58 0.73
N PHE A 76 -0.13 -8.77 0.22
CA PHE A 76 0.23 -9.85 -0.68
C PHE A 76 1.59 -10.42 -0.22
N MET A 77 1.72 -11.73 -0.28
CA MET A 77 2.94 -12.47 0.04
C MET A 77 3.23 -13.43 -1.12
N GLN A 78 4.50 -13.49 -1.54
CA GLN A 78 4.97 -14.29 -2.68
C GLN A 78 5.39 -15.70 -2.26
#